data_AF-A0A091QUJ6-F1
#
_entry.id   AF-A0A091QUJ6-F1
#
_cell.length_a   1.000
_cell.length_b   1.000
_cell.length_c   1.000
_cell.angle_alpha   90.00
_cell.angle_beta   90.00
_cell.angle_gamma   90.00
#
_symmetry.space_group_name_H-M   'P 1'
#
loop_
_entity.id
_entity.type
_entity.pdbx_description
1 polymer ?
#
loop_
_entity_poly.entity_id
_entity_poly.type
_entity_poly.pdbx_seq_one_letter_code
_entity_poly.pdbx_strand_id
1 'polypeptide(L)'
;LCGTFQVASSLVRKFEHFPPAVLRALGQAAVGLSVSDIENSISEEDLAASLPVLGEVHGWNVEQSSAIINKLLSSGYQIPDGQSLARLGSLVAGLNTSRLQSLSPEVILEAIKLPKFVQ
;
A
#
# COMPACT_ATOMS: atom_id res chain seq x y z
N LEU A 1 2.10 9.60 26.86
CA LEU A 1 2.04 8.98 25.51
C LEU A 1 2.86 9.72 24.43
N CYS A 2 3.48 10.88 24.71
CA CYS A 2 4.14 11.70 23.68
C CYS A 2 5.60 11.29 23.35
N GLY A 3 6.35 10.70 24.30
CA GLY A 3 7.79 10.48 24.14
C GLY A 3 8.20 9.33 23.20
N THR A 4 7.42 8.25 23.12
CA THR A 4 7.79 7.06 22.32
C THR A 4 7.59 7.27 20.82
N PHE A 5 6.55 8.02 20.42
CA PHE A 5 6.27 8.33 19.01
C PHE A 5 7.33 9.26 18.39
N GLN A 6 7.83 10.22 19.17
CA GLN A 6 8.89 11.12 18.71
C GLN A 6 10.23 10.39 18.52
N VAL A 7 10.54 9.41 19.38
CA VAL A 7 11.73 8.56 19.22
C VAL A 7 11.58 7.67 17.98
N ALA A 8 10.43 7.01 17.81
CA ALA A 8 10.16 6.17 16.64
C ALA A 8 10.26 6.95 15.33
N SER A 9 9.60 8.12 15.22
CA SER A 9 9.70 8.98 14.04
C SER A 9 11.11 9.50 13.76
N SER A 10 11.91 9.77 14.81
CA SER A 10 13.32 10.17 14.66
C SER A 10 14.22 9.03 14.15
N LEU A 11 13.93 7.77 14.50
CA LEU A 11 14.65 6.62 13.95
C LEU A 11 14.25 6.36 12.49
N VAL A 12 12.97 6.45 12.17
CA VAL A 12 12.45 6.28 10.80
C VAL A 12 13.08 7.29 9.84
N ARG A 13 13.28 8.54 10.28
CA ARG A 13 13.97 9.59 9.50
C ARG A 13 15.44 9.32 9.17
N LYS A 14 16.10 8.35 9.82
CA LYS A 14 17.49 7.97 9.50
C LYS A 14 17.61 7.01 8.33
N PHE A 15 16.49 6.46 7.87
CA PHE A 15 16.46 5.60 6.70
C PHE A 15 16.30 6.47 5.45
N GLU A 16 17.32 6.47 4.58
CA GLU A 16 17.21 7.07 3.25
C GLU A 16 16.20 6.30 2.38
N HIS A 17 16.07 4.99 2.65
CA HIS A 17 15.14 4.07 2.01
C HIS A 17 14.40 3.18 3.01
N PHE A 18 13.16 2.80 2.72
CA PHE A 18 12.33 1.91 3.52
C PHE A 18 12.29 0.50 2.91
N PRO A 19 13.25 -0.38 3.25
CA PRO A 19 13.22 -1.76 2.77
C PRO A 19 12.03 -2.54 3.39
N PRO A 20 11.68 -3.72 2.86
CA PRO A 20 10.49 -4.45 3.29
C PRO A 20 10.49 -4.83 4.76
N ALA A 21 11.67 -5.07 5.34
CA ALA A 21 11.82 -5.34 6.76
C ALA A 21 11.42 -4.13 7.62
N VAL A 22 11.73 -2.91 7.18
CA VAL A 22 11.35 -1.67 7.87
C VAL A 22 9.86 -1.41 7.73
N LEU A 23 9.30 -1.53 6.52
CA LEU A 23 7.85 -1.37 6.29
C LEU A 23 7.04 -2.40 7.09
N ARG A 24 7.53 -3.64 7.19
CA ARG A 24 6.97 -4.68 8.07
C ARG A 24 7.03 -4.30 9.54
N ALA A 25 8.16 -3.76 9.99
CA ALA A 25 8.33 -3.36 11.38
C ALA A 25 7.45 -2.15 11.75
N LEU A 26 7.15 -1.25 10.82
CA LEU A 26 6.24 -0.13 11.02
C LEU A 26 4.79 -0.61 11.24
N GLY A 27 4.34 -1.62 10.48
CA GLY A 27 2.96 -2.09 10.54
C GLY A 27 1.98 -0.93 10.36
N GLN A 28 1.00 -0.78 11.26
CA GLN A 28 0.02 0.31 11.21
C GLN A 28 0.64 1.71 11.29
N ALA A 29 1.84 1.87 11.88
CA ALA A 29 2.51 3.17 11.94
C ALA A 29 2.97 3.67 10.55
N ALA A 30 2.95 2.81 9.52
CA ALA A 30 3.26 3.19 8.15
C ALA A 30 2.30 4.27 7.60
N VAL A 31 1.08 4.41 8.16
CA VAL A 31 0.15 5.50 7.81
C VAL A 31 0.74 6.90 8.07
N GLY A 32 1.78 7.00 8.89
CA GLY A 32 2.52 8.23 9.14
C GLY A 32 3.52 8.62 8.04
N LEU A 33 3.76 7.77 7.04
CA LEU A 33 4.62 8.10 5.89
C LEU A 33 3.98 9.18 5.04
N SER A 34 4.73 10.21 4.67
CA SER A 34 4.26 11.21 3.72
C SER A 34 4.21 10.64 2.30
N VAL A 35 3.47 11.31 1.40
CA VAL A 35 3.50 10.98 -0.04
C VAL A 35 4.94 11.03 -0.58
N SER A 36 5.73 12.02 -0.16
CA SER A 36 7.14 12.13 -0.56
C SER A 36 8.00 10.98 -0.06
N ASP A 37 7.73 10.45 1.15
CA ASP A 37 8.43 9.26 1.65
C ASP A 37 8.09 8.02 0.80
N ILE A 38 6.80 7.85 0.45
CA ILE A 38 6.32 6.76 -0.40
C ILE A 38 6.97 6.81 -1.79
N GLU A 39 7.00 8.00 -2.40
CA GLU A 39 7.49 8.18 -3.77
C GLU A 39 9.01 8.07 -3.86
N ASN A 40 9.74 8.68 -2.93
CA ASN A 40 11.20 8.87 -3.04
C ASN A 40 12.03 7.90 -2.22
N SER A 41 11.47 7.35 -1.12
CA SER A 41 12.22 6.52 -0.18
C SER A 41 11.79 5.05 -0.20
N ILE A 42 10.81 4.65 -1.01
CA ILE A 42 10.49 3.24 -1.26
C ILE A 42 10.88 2.90 -2.70
N SER A 43 11.64 1.84 -2.93
CA SER A 43 11.87 1.37 -4.30
C SER A 43 10.64 0.60 -4.82
N GLU A 44 10.57 0.41 -6.13
CA GLU A 44 9.50 -0.37 -6.75
C GLU A 44 9.54 -1.84 -6.31
N GLU A 45 10.74 -2.45 -6.25
CA GLU A 45 10.89 -3.81 -5.74
C GLU A 45 10.52 -3.95 -4.26
N ASP A 46 10.92 -2.99 -3.43
CA ASP A 46 10.62 -3.01 -2.01
C ASP A 46 9.13 -2.81 -1.73
N LEU A 47 8.48 -1.97 -2.55
CA LEU A 47 7.04 -1.75 -2.48
C LEU A 47 6.27 -3.04 -2.81
N ALA A 48 6.62 -3.70 -3.91
CA ALA A 48 6.00 -4.95 -4.33
C ALA A 48 6.19 -6.05 -3.27
N ALA A 49 7.40 -6.17 -2.70
CA ALA A 49 7.70 -7.12 -1.63
C ALA A 49 6.95 -6.81 -0.31
N SER A 50 6.57 -5.55 -0.11
CA SER A 50 5.87 -5.07 1.09
C SER A 50 4.36 -5.03 0.96
N LEU A 51 3.81 -5.26 -0.24
CA LEU A 51 2.38 -5.21 -0.52
C LEU A 51 1.51 -5.96 0.50
N PRO A 52 1.84 -7.20 0.92
CA PRO A 52 1.01 -7.93 1.89
C PRO A 52 0.85 -7.19 3.23
N VAL A 53 1.87 -6.44 3.65
CA VAL A 53 1.83 -5.65 4.88
C VAL A 53 1.11 -4.33 4.65
N LEU A 54 1.45 -3.61 3.59
CA LEU A 54 0.89 -2.29 3.32
C LEU A 54 -0.61 -2.33 3.01
N GLY A 55 -1.09 -3.40 2.38
CA GLY A 55 -2.52 -3.64 2.14
C GLY A 55 -3.32 -3.94 3.42
N GLU A 56 -2.66 -4.32 4.53
CA GLU A 56 -3.29 -4.52 5.84
C GLU A 56 -3.26 -3.25 6.71
N VAL A 57 -2.60 -2.18 6.28
CA VAL A 57 -2.56 -0.90 7.00
C VAL A 57 -3.85 -0.13 6.77
N HIS A 58 -4.53 0.26 7.83
CA HIS A 58 -5.79 0.99 7.76
C HIS A 58 -5.55 2.50 7.89
N GLY A 59 -6.37 3.29 7.22
CA GLY A 59 -6.35 4.76 7.36
C GLY A 59 -5.40 5.50 6.42
N TRP A 60 -4.88 4.85 5.37
CA TRP A 60 -4.26 5.57 4.26
C TRP A 60 -5.22 6.65 3.75
N ASN A 61 -4.74 7.88 3.61
CA ASN A 61 -5.50 8.89 2.89
C ASN A 61 -5.47 8.59 1.38
N VAL A 62 -6.29 9.33 0.63
CA VAL A 62 -6.47 9.11 -0.82
C VAL A 62 -5.16 9.36 -1.56
N GLU A 63 -4.39 10.36 -1.15
CA GLU A 63 -3.12 10.73 -1.77
C GLU A 63 -2.05 9.65 -1.56
N GLN A 64 -1.91 9.15 -0.33
CA GLN A 64 -0.97 8.08 0.04
C GLN A 64 -1.32 6.77 -0.70
N SER A 65 -2.58 6.35 -0.64
CA SER A 65 -3.03 5.14 -1.33
C SER A 65 -2.85 5.25 -2.84
N SER A 66 -3.14 6.40 -3.45
CA SER A 66 -2.90 6.64 -4.87
C SER A 66 -1.42 6.60 -5.22
N ALA A 67 -0.54 7.20 -4.40
CA ALA A 67 0.90 7.15 -4.62
C ALA A 67 1.45 5.72 -4.58
N ILE A 68 1.02 4.93 -3.59
CA ILE A 68 1.36 3.50 -3.47
C ILE A 68 0.90 2.73 -4.70
N ILE A 69 -0.39 2.85 -5.08
CA ILE A 69 -0.96 2.13 -6.21
C ILE A 69 -0.29 2.51 -7.53
N ASN A 70 -0.08 3.80 -7.79
CA ASN A 70 0.56 4.25 -9.03
C ASN A 70 1.98 3.71 -9.14
N LYS A 71 2.74 3.73 -8.04
CA LYS A 71 4.11 3.21 -8.03
C LYS A 71 4.14 1.69 -8.21
N LEU A 72 3.24 0.96 -7.55
CA LEU A 72 3.10 -0.49 -7.68
C LEU A 72 2.72 -0.91 -9.12
N LEU A 73 1.82 -0.18 -9.77
CA LEU A 73 1.44 -0.45 -11.16
C LEU A 73 2.60 -0.12 -12.13
N SER A 74 3.37 0.94 -11.86
CA SER A 74 4.58 1.27 -12.63
C SER A 74 5.66 0.19 -12.53
N SER A 75 5.75 -0.50 -11.40
CA SER A 75 6.66 -1.64 -11.20
C SER A 75 6.23 -2.91 -11.94
N GLY A 76 5.14 -2.87 -12.71
CA GLY A 76 4.61 -4.00 -13.46
C GLY A 76 3.65 -4.89 -12.68
N TYR A 77 3.15 -4.47 -11.51
CA TYR A 77 2.06 -5.19 -10.84
C TYR A 77 0.82 -5.22 -11.73
N GLN A 78 0.24 -6.40 -11.91
CA GLN A 78 -0.96 -6.61 -12.71
C GLN A 78 -2.12 -7.08 -11.82
N ILE A 79 -3.34 -6.78 -12.26
CA ILE A 79 -4.57 -7.19 -11.60
C ILE A 79 -5.36 -8.15 -12.52
N PRO A 80 -4.87 -9.37 -12.82
CA PRO A 80 -5.52 -10.27 -13.77
C PRO A 80 -6.75 -10.98 -13.20
N ASP A 81 -6.90 -11.06 -11.88
CA ASP A 81 -7.91 -11.88 -11.19
C ASP A 81 -8.37 -11.25 -9.86
N GLY A 82 -9.48 -11.75 -9.29
CA GLY A 82 -10.00 -11.21 -8.03
C GLY A 82 -9.03 -11.35 -6.86
N GLN A 83 -8.14 -12.35 -6.89
CA GLN A 83 -7.14 -12.55 -5.84
C GLN A 83 -6.08 -11.45 -5.84
N SER A 84 -5.66 -10.99 -7.02
CA SER A 84 -4.73 -9.88 -7.20
C SER A 84 -5.32 -8.53 -6.81
N LEU A 85 -6.62 -8.32 -7.05
CA LEU A 85 -7.35 -7.16 -6.56
C LEU A 85 -7.47 -7.20 -5.04
N ALA A 86 -7.83 -8.35 -4.47
CA ALA A 86 -7.95 -8.51 -3.03
C ALA A 86 -6.62 -8.40 -2.28
N ARG A 87 -5.50 -8.74 -2.90
CA ARG A 87 -4.15 -8.53 -2.33
C ARG A 87 -3.81 -7.06 -2.09
N LEU A 88 -4.46 -6.13 -2.77
CA LEU A 88 -4.27 -4.69 -2.51
C LEU A 88 -4.84 -4.27 -1.15
N GLY A 89 -5.83 -5.00 -0.61
CA GLY A 89 -6.46 -4.69 0.67
C GLY A 89 -6.97 -3.25 0.75
N SER A 90 -6.61 -2.53 1.81
CA SER A 90 -7.00 -1.13 2.03
C SER A 90 -6.54 -0.17 0.93
N LEU A 91 -5.50 -0.54 0.16
CA LEU A 91 -4.93 0.29 -0.90
C LEU A 91 -5.83 0.38 -2.14
N VAL A 92 -6.88 -0.45 -2.25
CA VAL A 92 -7.88 -0.35 -3.33
C VAL A 92 -8.51 1.06 -3.41
N ALA A 93 -8.58 1.78 -2.29
CA ALA A 93 -9.03 3.17 -2.27
C ALA A 93 -8.17 4.13 -3.12
N GLY A 94 -6.94 3.74 -3.44
CA GLY A 94 -6.01 4.49 -4.28
C GLY A 94 -6.11 4.19 -5.78
N LEU A 95 -6.94 3.22 -6.19
CA LEU A 95 -7.17 2.96 -7.61
C LEU A 95 -7.97 4.12 -8.22
N ASN A 96 -7.39 4.77 -9.22
CA ASN A 96 -8.12 5.78 -9.97
C ASN A 96 -9.30 5.15 -10.76
N THR A 97 -10.28 5.99 -11.09
CA THR A 97 -11.54 5.56 -11.71
C THR A 97 -11.33 4.87 -13.06
N SER A 98 -10.39 5.34 -13.88
CA SER A 98 -10.12 4.75 -15.18
C SER A 98 -9.50 3.35 -15.06
N ARG A 99 -8.63 3.12 -14.06
CA ARG A 99 -8.09 1.79 -13.74
C ARG A 99 -9.19 0.87 -13.24
N LEU A 100 -10.03 1.31 -12.31
CA LEU A 100 -11.18 0.50 -11.84
C LEU A 100 -12.11 0.10 -12.98
N GLN A 101 -12.45 1.04 -13.87
CA GLN A 101 -13.30 0.79 -15.03
C GLN A 101 -12.65 -0.13 -16.08
N SER A 102 -11.32 -0.22 -16.10
CA SER A 102 -10.60 -1.11 -17.01
C SER A 102 -10.52 -2.57 -16.53
N LEU A 103 -10.84 -2.82 -15.25
CA LEU A 103 -10.88 -4.18 -14.72
C LEU A 103 -12.09 -4.92 -15.31
N SER A 104 -11.89 -6.19 -15.67
CA SER A 104 -13.02 -7.03 -16.11
C SER A 104 -14.03 -7.21 -14.95
N PRO A 105 -15.34 -7.17 -15.21
CA PRO A 105 -16.36 -7.38 -14.18
C PRO A 105 -16.16 -8.67 -13.37
N GLU A 106 -15.63 -9.72 -14.00
CA GLU A 106 -15.30 -11.00 -13.37
C GLU A 106 -14.25 -10.85 -12.27
N VAL A 107 -13.22 -10.04 -12.48
CA VAL A 107 -12.17 -9.75 -11.47
C VAL A 107 -12.80 -9.13 -10.23
N ILE A 108 -13.72 -8.18 -10.40
CA ILE A 108 -14.42 -7.52 -9.29
C ILE A 108 -15.33 -8.52 -8.58
N LEU A 109 -16.10 -9.31 -9.34
CA LEU A 109 -17.02 -10.32 -8.80
C LEU A 109 -16.30 -11.43 -8.02
N GLU A 110 -15.10 -11.82 -8.47
CA GLU A 110 -14.24 -12.75 -7.75
C GLU A 110 -13.71 -12.13 -6.46
N ALA A 111 -13.23 -10.88 -6.51
CA ALA A 111 -12.68 -10.18 -5.35
C ALA A 111 -13.72 -10.04 -4.22
N ILE A 112 -14.95 -9.64 -4.54
CA ILE A 112 -16.01 -9.47 -3.51
C ILE A 112 -16.45 -10.78 -2.85
N LYS A 113 -16.10 -11.94 -3.42
CA LYS A 113 -16.35 -13.24 -2.79
C LYS A 113 -15.24 -13.63 -1.81
N LEU A 114 -14.10 -12.94 -1.84
CA LEU A 114 -12.98 -13.22 -0.96
C LEU A 114 -13.21 -12.56 0.41
N PRO A 115 -13.18 -13.31 1.53
CA PRO A 115 -13.47 -12.75 2.86
C PRO A 115 -12.59 -11.56 3.24
N LYS A 116 -11.33 -11.54 2.78
CA LYS A 116 -10.38 -10.46 3.05
C LYS A 116 -10.68 -9.14 2.32
N PHE A 117 -11.57 -9.15 1.32
CA PHE A 117 -11.86 -7.96 0.51
C PHE A 117 -13.05 -7.14 1.04
N VAL A 118 -13.97 -7.78 1.78
CA VAL A 118 -15.25 -7.18 2.19
C VAL A 118 -15.19 -6.69 3.65
N GLN A 119 -14.00 -6.60 4.25
CA GLN A 119 -13.79 -6.17 5.63
C GLN A 119 -13.47 -4.68 5.74
#